data_AF-A0A8T5INE4-F1
#
_entry.id   AF-A0A8T5INE4-F1
#
_cell.length_a   1.000
_cell.length_b   1.000
_cell.length_c   1.000
_cell.angle_alpha   90.00
_cell.angle_beta   90.00
_cell.angle_gamma   90.00
#
_symmetry.space_group_name_H-M   'P 1'
#
loop_
_entity.id
_entity.type
_entity.pdbx_description
1 polymer ?
#
loop_
_entity_poly.entity_id
_entity_poly.type
_entity_poly.pdbx_seq_one_letter_code
_entity_poly.pdbx_strand_id
1 'polypeptide(L)'
;MPTETAGRFYQGIEKHLRGGEIPKQPQSQDGKRKMRAALLTLPTQQKQVLMLHYAEEATLREIGEVYGQTKRWAKRKIRSAKMAVAREYAASLRQ
;
A
#
# COMPACT_ATOMS: atom_id res chain seq x y z
N MET A 1 10.19 -19.89 -2.06
CA MET A 1 9.04 -19.69 -1.14
C MET A 1 8.91 -18.20 -0.81
N PRO A 2 8.08 -17.39 -1.49
CA PRO A 2 7.80 -16.02 -1.05
C PRO A 2 6.37 -15.95 -0.47
N THR A 3 6.06 -16.61 0.64
CA THR A 3 4.68 -17.08 0.84
C THR A 3 3.89 -16.52 2.03
N GLU A 4 4.49 -15.99 3.09
CA GLU A 4 3.69 -15.49 4.23
C GLU A 4 3.68 -13.97 4.40
N THR A 5 4.86 -13.32 4.36
CA THR A 5 4.98 -11.88 4.56
C THR A 5 4.32 -11.09 3.43
N ALA A 6 4.51 -11.54 2.18
CA ALA A 6 3.87 -10.93 1.02
C ALA A 6 2.35 -11.10 1.05
N GLY A 7 1.85 -12.27 1.47
CA GLY A 7 0.41 -12.52 1.62
C GLY A 7 -0.24 -11.59 2.64
N ARG A 8 0.36 -11.46 3.83
CA ARG A 8 -0.09 -10.53 4.89
C ARG A 8 0.02 -9.07 4.47
N PHE A 9 1.08 -8.71 3.73
CA PHE A 9 1.26 -7.38 3.17
C PHE A 9 0.10 -6.96 2.26
N TYR A 10 -0.23 -7.80 1.28
CA TYR A 10 -1.34 -7.51 0.36
C TYR A 10 -2.68 -7.49 1.10
N GLN A 11 -2.92 -8.43 2.01
CA GLN A 11 -4.18 -8.53 2.74
C GLN A 11 -4.40 -7.37 3.74
N GLY A 12 -3.34 -6.95 4.45
CA GLY A 12 -3.37 -5.82 5.38
C GLY A 12 -3.64 -4.49 4.68
N ILE A 13 -3.00 -4.28 3.53
CA ILE A 13 -3.21 -3.11 2.67
C ILE A 13 -4.62 -3.13 2.06
N GLU A 14 -5.08 -4.25 1.49
CA GLU A 14 -6.45 -4.42 0.96
C GLU A 14 -7.54 -4.12 2.00
N LYS A 15 -7.29 -4.42 3.28
CA LYS A 15 -8.21 -4.15 4.40
C LYS A 15 -8.23 -2.68 4.80
N HIS A 16 -7.08 -2.03 4.85
CA HIS A 16 -6.94 -0.65 5.37
C HIS A 16 -7.01 0.46 4.32
N LEU A 17 -6.98 0.12 3.03
CA LEU A 17 -7.32 1.04 1.95
C LEU A 17 -8.82 1.38 1.87
N ARG A 18 -9.64 0.87 2.81
CA ARG A 18 -11.04 1.28 3.01
C ARG A 18 -11.09 2.76 3.41
N GLY A 19 -11.42 3.63 2.45
CA GLY A 19 -11.75 5.03 2.71
C GLY A 19 -11.18 6.01 1.68
N GLY A 20 -12.05 6.48 0.80
CA GLY A 20 -11.91 7.74 0.05
C GLY A 20 -11.00 7.74 -1.18
N GLU A 21 -9.85 7.07 -1.15
CA GLU A 21 -8.80 7.32 -2.15
C GLU A 21 -8.64 6.22 -3.20
N ILE A 22 -9.06 4.98 -2.92
CA ILE A 22 -8.99 3.85 -3.87
C ILE A 22 -10.42 3.35 -4.12
N PRO A 23 -10.83 3.13 -5.39
CA PRO A 23 -12.17 2.66 -5.70
C PRO A 23 -12.46 1.36 -4.93
N LYS A 24 -13.72 1.20 -4.50
CA LYS A 24 -14.27 0.14 -3.64
C LYS A 24 -13.50 -1.19 -3.76
N GLN A 25 -13.31 -1.87 -2.61
CA GLN A 25 -12.56 -3.12 -2.49
C GLN A 25 -12.75 -4.03 -3.72
N PRO A 26 -11.65 -4.57 -4.29
CA PRO A 26 -11.78 -5.57 -5.33
C PRO A 26 -12.44 -6.82 -4.74
N GLN A 27 -13.75 -6.97 -4.99
CA GLN A 27 -14.51 -8.15 -4.58
C GLN A 27 -14.21 -9.34 -5.52
N SER A 28 -13.87 -9.04 -6.78
CA SER A 28 -13.48 -10.05 -7.77
C SER A 28 -12.01 -10.47 -7.61
N GLN A 29 -11.69 -11.73 -7.95
CA GLN A 29 -10.30 -12.19 -8.04
C GLN A 29 -9.49 -11.34 -9.02
N ASP A 30 -10.11 -10.89 -10.10
CA ASP A 30 -9.48 -10.02 -11.09
C ASP A 30 -9.09 -8.66 -10.50
N GLY A 31 -9.99 -8.03 -9.75
CA GLY A 31 -9.69 -6.79 -9.04
C GLY A 31 -8.55 -6.95 -8.04
N LYS A 32 -8.45 -8.09 -7.35
CA LYS A 32 -7.35 -8.36 -6.40
C LYS A 32 -6.03 -8.51 -7.14
N ARG A 33 -6.03 -9.16 -8.31
CA ARG A 33 -4.84 -9.26 -9.18
C ARG A 33 -4.40 -7.87 -9.66
N LYS A 34 -5.34 -7.06 -10.16
CA LYS A 34 -5.09 -5.68 -10.60
C LYS A 34 -4.56 -4.80 -9.45
N MET A 35 -5.09 -4.93 -8.25
CA MET A 35 -4.60 -4.23 -7.05
C MET A 35 -3.18 -4.65 -6.67
N ARG A 36 -2.88 -5.96 -6.69
CA ARG A 36 -1.52 -6.46 -6.44
C ARG A 36 -0.54 -5.96 -7.49
N ALA A 37 -0.93 -5.93 -8.76
CA ALA A 37 -0.12 -5.36 -9.83
C ALA A 37 0.18 -3.87 -9.57
N ALA A 38 -0.81 -3.08 -9.16
CA ALA A 38 -0.63 -1.67 -8.80
C ALA A 38 0.29 -1.47 -7.57
N LEU A 39 0.29 -2.40 -6.61
CA LEU A 39 1.25 -2.36 -5.50
C LEU A 39 2.67 -2.74 -5.95
N LEU A 40 2.80 -3.64 -6.92
CA LEU A 40 4.08 -4.07 -7.48
C LEU A 40 4.74 -3.00 -8.36
N THR A 41 3.99 -2.01 -8.88
CA THR A 41 4.56 -0.89 -9.66
C THR A 41 5.12 0.22 -8.78
N LEU A 42 4.81 0.23 -7.48
CA LEU A 42 5.32 1.25 -6.56
C LEU A 42 6.85 1.24 -6.44
N PRO A 43 7.48 2.42 -6.27
CA PRO A 43 8.87 2.53 -5.83
C PRO A 43 9.13 1.75 -4.53
N THR A 44 10.34 1.19 -4.39
CA THR A 44 10.74 0.36 -3.24
C THR A 44 10.45 1.02 -1.89
N GLN A 45 10.81 2.30 -1.75
CA GLN A 45 10.56 3.05 -0.52
C GLN A 45 9.06 3.18 -0.19
N GLN A 46 8.20 3.37 -1.20
CA GLN A 46 6.77 3.48 -1.00
C GLN A 46 6.15 2.13 -0.60
N LYS A 47 6.61 1.02 -1.20
CA LYS A 47 6.20 -0.33 -0.79
C LYS A 47 6.58 -0.61 0.65
N GLN A 48 7.83 -0.33 1.03
CA GLN A 48 8.34 -0.58 2.37
C GLN A 48 7.59 0.24 3.42
N VAL A 49 7.32 1.52 3.15
CA VAL A 49 6.54 2.37 4.08
C VAL A 49 5.10 1.87 4.25
N LEU A 50 4.45 1.38 3.18
CA LEU A 50 3.14 0.73 3.29
C LEU A 50 3.22 -0.60 4.04
N MET A 51 4.32 -1.35 3.89
CA MET A 51 4.52 -2.64 4.54
C MET A 51 4.65 -2.47 6.04
N LEU A 52 5.55 -1.57 6.46
CA LEU A 52 5.73 -1.21 7.86
C LEU A 52 4.39 -0.78 8.48
N HIS A 53 3.64 0.07 7.78
CA HIS A 53 2.40 0.61 8.32
C HIS A 53 1.25 -0.41 8.41
N TYR A 54 1.11 -1.30 7.43
CA TYR A 54 -0.09 -2.15 7.29
C TYR A 54 0.12 -3.63 7.55
N ALA A 55 1.36 -4.13 7.45
CA ALA A 55 1.70 -5.51 7.73
C ALA A 55 2.33 -5.65 9.12
N GLU A 56 3.15 -4.68 9.51
CA GLU A 56 3.88 -4.68 10.79
C GLU A 56 3.25 -3.74 11.83
N GLU A 57 2.14 -3.06 11.47
CA GLU A 57 1.41 -2.13 12.33
C GLU A 57 2.27 -1.00 12.93
N ALA A 58 3.40 -0.68 12.29
CA ALA A 58 4.30 0.36 12.72
C ALA A 58 3.60 1.73 12.67
N THR A 59 3.80 2.50 13.74
CA THR A 59 3.28 3.85 13.85
C THR A 59 4.03 4.79 12.89
N LEU A 60 3.39 5.91 12.55
CA LEU A 60 4.03 6.95 11.74
C LEU A 60 5.33 7.48 12.33
N ARG A 61 5.49 7.40 13.66
CA ARG A 61 6.70 7.82 14.36
C ARG A 61 7.83 6.81 14.14
N GLU A 62 7.57 5.53 14.41
CA GLU A 62 8.54 4.44 14.19
C GLU A 62 8.98 4.37 12.73
N ILE A 63 8.04 4.52 11.78
CA ILE A 63 8.37 4.61 10.36
C ILE A 63 9.26 5.82 10.07
N GLY A 64 9.04 6.96 10.72
CA GLY A 64 9.95 8.10 10.61
C GLY A 64 11.35 7.73 11.09
N GLU A 65 11.45 7.14 12.28
CA GLU A 65 12.71 6.76 12.93
C GLU A 65 13.52 5.76 12.09
N VAL A 66 12.87 4.74 11.51
CA VAL A 66 13.51 3.76 10.60
C VAL A 66 14.21 4.42 9.41
N TYR A 67 13.69 5.54 8.92
CA TYR A 67 14.26 6.27 7.77
C TYR A 67 15.09 7.50 8.18
N GLY A 68 15.28 7.77 9.47
CA GLY A 68 15.91 9.00 9.94
C GLY A 68 15.10 10.26 9.59
N GLN A 69 13.78 10.15 9.59
CA GLN A 69 12.83 11.17 9.13
C GLN A 69 11.76 11.49 10.19
N THR A 70 10.99 12.55 9.95
CA THR A 70 9.91 12.96 10.86
C THR A 70 8.63 12.13 10.69
N LYS A 71 7.79 12.07 11.74
CA LYS A 71 6.40 11.56 11.65
C LYS A 71 5.60 12.19 10.49
N ARG A 72 5.81 13.49 10.22
CA ARG A 72 5.15 14.22 9.13
C ARG A 72 5.59 13.73 7.76
N TRP A 73 6.87 13.40 7.61
CA TRP A 73 7.41 12.79 6.39
C TRP A 73 6.77 11.42 6.15
N ALA A 74 6.69 10.55 7.16
CA ALA A 74 6.08 9.23 7.04
C ALA A 74 4.60 9.33 6.62
N LYS A 75 3.84 10.23 7.25
CA LYS A 75 2.45 10.53 6.85
C LYS A 75 2.33 10.94 5.38
N ARG A 76 3.20 11.84 4.90
CA ARG A 76 3.22 12.29 3.50
C ARG A 76 3.58 11.15 2.55
N LYS A 77 4.56 10.32 2.90
CA LYS A 77 4.96 9.18 2.06
C LYS A 77 3.88 8.11 1.96
N ILE A 78 3.21 7.77 3.06
CA ILE A 78 2.07 6.83 3.03
C ILE A 78 0.97 7.38 2.13
N ARG A 79 0.60 8.65 2.26
CA ARG A 79 -0.41 9.27 1.39
C ARG A 79 0.01 9.24 -0.08
N SER A 80 1.26 9.60 -0.38
CA SER A 80 1.78 9.56 -1.76
C SER A 80 1.75 8.14 -2.33
N ALA A 81 2.11 7.13 -1.54
CA ALA A 81 2.06 5.72 -1.95
C ALA A 81 0.62 5.28 -2.24
N LYS A 82 -0.35 5.63 -1.37
CA LYS A 82 -1.78 5.35 -1.61
C LYS A 82 -2.29 5.97 -2.90
N MET A 83 -1.95 7.22 -3.17
CA MET A 83 -2.35 7.91 -4.41
C MET A 83 -1.78 7.23 -5.66
N ALA A 84 -0.54 6.75 -5.59
CA ALA A 84 0.07 6.01 -6.69
C ALA A 84 -0.68 4.69 -6.95
N VAL A 85 -0.95 3.90 -5.90
CA VAL A 85 -1.75 2.66 -6.03
C VAL A 85 -3.13 2.96 -6.60
N ALA A 86 -3.80 4.01 -6.11
CA ALA A 86 -5.11 4.42 -6.58
C ALA A 86 -5.11 4.70 -8.09
N ARG A 87 -4.12 5.45 -8.57
CA ARG A 87 -3.97 5.84 -9.97
C ARG A 87 -3.72 4.61 -10.86
N GLU A 88 -2.78 3.77 -10.47
CA GLU A 88 -2.43 2.55 -11.21
C GLU A 88 -3.60 1.57 -11.25
N TYR A 89 -4.28 1.38 -10.12
CA TYR A 89 -5.45 0.52 -10.06
C TYR A 89 -6.60 1.07 -10.92
N ALA A 90 -6.90 2.37 -10.83
CA ALA A 90 -7.92 3.00 -11.67
C ALA A 90 -7.58 2.90 -13.17
N ALA A 91 -6.31 3.02 -13.55
CA ALA A 91 -5.86 2.82 -14.93
C ALA A 91 -6.08 1.38 -15.39
N SER A 92 -5.80 0.39 -14.53
CA SER A 92 -6.00 -1.03 -14.84
C SER A 92 -7.48 -1.44 -14.99
N LEU A 93 -8.42 -0.67 -14.42
CA LEU A 93 -9.86 -0.93 -14.54
C LEU A 93 -10.47 -0.39 -15.84
N ARG A 94 -9.78 0.52 -16.54
CA ARG A 94 -10.23 1.10 -17.82
C ARG A 94 -9.82 0.28 -19.04
N GLN A 95 -8.94 -0.70 -18.83
CA GLN A 95 -8.50 -1.70 -19.81
C GLN A 95 -9.34 -2.96 -19.64
#